data_AF-D0A3N5-F1
#
_entry.id   AF-D0A3N5-F1
#
_cell.length_a   1.000
_cell.length_b   1.000
_cell.length_c   1.000
_cell.angle_alpha   90.00
_cell.angle_beta   90.00
_cell.angle_gamma   90.00
#
_symmetry.space_group_name_H-M   'P 1'
#
loop_
_entity.id
_entity.type
_entity.pdbx_description
1 polymer ?
#
loop_
_entity_poly.entity_id
_entity_poly.type
_entity_poly.pdbx_seq_one_letter_code
_entity_poly.pdbx_strand_id
1 'polypeptide(L)'
;MDRIEIYYQFSLPFPLYLPLSIVSGCLLQLVMSDPLVAQLEKDFRAIEQSDPSIADGFRVVYDREVPCELRGVDGSGDGSLEGLKVKVLTLGDDHTLTALRVEVTSECDLFFHQTCVINHVGFLRLREHQSLVCDFADFLMTFLKMLNRCIKEPQRFLMVYVVGADGTAKMEFVENLEYKIINVLSLPFRASPEEVVREQIGYRYSAVRARLAILTAQLKSATVTLGKTR
;
A
#
# COMPACT_ATOMS: atom_id res chain seq x y z
N MET A 1 -19.57 46.32 -20.38
CA MET A 1 -18.32 45.79 -19.77
C MET A 1 -18.17 44.40 -20.32
N ASP A 2 -17.60 44.38 -21.51
CA ASP A 2 -17.75 43.35 -22.53
C ASP A 2 -16.62 42.33 -22.49
N ARG A 3 -16.98 41.09 -22.83
CA ARG A 3 -16.06 40.09 -23.36
C ARG A 3 -15.67 40.47 -24.79
N ILE A 4 -14.47 40.13 -25.23
CA ILE A 4 -14.18 39.18 -26.34
C ILE A 4 -12.71 39.30 -26.80
N GLU A 5 -12.21 38.12 -27.15
CA GLU A 5 -10.96 37.66 -27.73
C GLU A 5 -10.37 38.51 -28.88
N ILE A 6 -9.03 38.47 -28.99
CA ILE A 6 -8.31 38.78 -30.24
C ILE A 6 -7.33 37.65 -30.54
N TYR A 7 -7.53 37.03 -31.70
CA TYR A 7 -6.67 36.06 -32.38
C TYR A 7 -5.36 36.71 -32.85
N TYR A 8 -4.23 35.99 -32.75
CA TYR A 8 -3.15 36.13 -33.72
C TYR A 8 -2.56 34.77 -34.10
N GLN A 9 -2.51 34.58 -35.41
CA GLN A 9 -2.09 33.43 -36.19
C GLN A 9 -0.76 33.82 -36.85
N PHE A 10 0.35 33.12 -36.62
CA PHE A 10 1.54 33.26 -37.49
C PHE A 10 2.42 31.99 -37.52
N SER A 11 2.31 31.30 -38.66
CA SER A 11 3.29 30.53 -39.44
C SER A 11 4.50 29.83 -38.78
N LEU A 12 4.56 28.51 -38.98
CA LEU A 12 5.80 27.72 -39.07
C LEU A 12 6.61 28.08 -40.33
N PRO A 13 7.94 27.94 -40.27
CA PRO A 13 8.61 27.12 -41.29
C PRO A 13 9.64 26.13 -40.69
N PHE A 14 9.59 24.89 -41.18
CA PHE A 14 10.64 23.83 -41.07
C PHE A 14 11.90 24.23 -41.91
N PRO A 15 12.98 23.43 -41.98
CA PRO A 15 13.89 22.94 -40.93
C PRO A 15 15.37 23.18 -41.30
N LEU A 16 16.30 23.29 -40.34
CA LEU A 16 17.73 23.13 -40.65
C LEU A 16 18.48 22.37 -39.56
N TYR A 17 19.02 21.23 -39.99
CA TYR A 17 20.01 20.38 -39.34
C TYR A 17 21.26 21.16 -38.90
N LEU A 18 21.75 20.88 -37.68
CA LEU A 18 23.15 20.99 -37.26
C LEU A 18 23.36 20.10 -36.00
N PRO A 19 24.59 19.64 -35.71
CA PRO A 19 24.92 18.22 -35.65
C PRO A 19 24.94 17.66 -34.22
N LEU A 20 24.70 16.35 -34.15
CA LEU A 20 24.47 15.51 -32.98
C LEU A 20 25.72 15.22 -32.10
N SER A 21 26.77 16.04 -32.13
CA SER A 21 28.09 15.59 -31.65
C SER A 21 28.70 16.32 -30.45
N ILE A 22 28.00 17.23 -29.75
CA ILE A 22 28.61 17.92 -28.58
C ILE A 22 27.73 17.90 -27.31
N VAL A 23 26.45 17.54 -27.37
CA VAL A 23 25.58 17.49 -26.16
C VAL A 23 25.44 16.06 -25.59
N SER A 24 26.03 15.06 -26.26
CA SER A 24 25.97 13.64 -25.83
C SER A 24 26.95 13.28 -24.69
N GLY A 25 27.90 14.17 -24.37
CA GLY A 25 28.95 13.88 -23.36
C GLY A 25 28.59 14.23 -21.92
N CYS A 26 27.74 15.23 -21.69
CA CYS A 26 27.55 15.81 -20.35
C CYS A 26 26.23 15.41 -19.68
N LEU A 27 25.23 14.95 -20.45
CA LEU A 27 23.94 14.51 -19.91
C LEU A 27 23.84 12.99 -19.69
N LEU A 28 24.71 12.21 -20.32
CA LEU A 28 24.77 10.74 -20.19
C LEU A 28 25.59 10.25 -18.98
N GLN A 29 26.23 11.16 -18.25
CA GLN A 29 27.03 10.82 -17.06
C GLN A 29 26.25 10.88 -15.73
N LEU A 30 24.95 11.24 -15.76
CA LEU A 30 24.14 11.41 -14.55
C LEU A 30 23.35 10.16 -14.13
N VAL A 31 23.49 9.03 -14.82
CA VAL A 31 22.96 7.73 -14.37
C VAL A 31 24.06 6.67 -14.41
N MET A 32 25.22 6.97 -13.83
CA MET A 32 26.03 5.90 -13.28
C MET A 32 25.44 5.60 -11.91
N SER A 33 24.54 4.62 -11.83
CA SER A 33 24.20 4.03 -10.54
C SER A 33 25.51 3.59 -9.89
N ASP A 34 25.83 4.18 -8.73
CA ASP A 34 27.00 3.82 -7.95
C ASP A 34 27.01 2.28 -7.81
N PRO A 35 28.08 1.56 -8.17
CA PRO A 35 28.09 0.10 -8.20
C PRO A 35 27.68 -0.52 -6.85
N LEU A 36 27.94 0.20 -5.75
CA LEU A 36 27.48 -0.16 -4.42
C LEU A 36 25.95 -0.03 -4.27
N VAL A 37 25.34 1.03 -4.79
CA VAL A 37 23.89 1.21 -4.81
C VAL A 37 23.22 0.15 -5.67
N ALA A 38 23.78 -0.16 -6.85
CA ALA A 38 23.25 -1.21 -7.73
C ALA A 38 23.28 -2.60 -7.07
N GLN A 39 24.34 -2.91 -6.32
CA GLN A 39 24.42 -4.16 -5.56
C GLN A 39 23.40 -4.19 -4.42
N LEU A 40 23.25 -3.10 -3.66
CA LEU A 40 22.26 -3.01 -2.59
C LEU A 40 20.82 -3.11 -3.11
N GLU A 41 20.53 -2.55 -4.29
CA GLU A 41 19.24 -2.70 -4.97
C GLU A 41 18.96 -4.15 -5.36
N LYS A 42 19.98 -4.88 -5.83
CA LYS A 42 19.86 -6.30 -6.14
C LYS A 42 19.59 -7.13 -4.87
N ASP A 43 20.31 -6.86 -3.79
CA ASP A 43 20.12 -7.53 -2.50
C ASP A 43 18.72 -7.21 -1.94
N PHE A 44 18.26 -5.97 -2.09
CA PHE A 44 16.91 -5.56 -1.70
C PHE A 44 15.82 -6.31 -2.47
N ARG A 45 15.95 -6.47 -3.79
CA ARG A 45 15.01 -7.27 -4.61
C ARG A 45 14.98 -8.74 -4.20
N ALA A 46 16.14 -9.32 -3.84
CA ALA A 46 16.20 -10.69 -3.35
C ALA A 46 15.43 -10.83 -2.02
N ILE A 47 15.52 -9.83 -1.15
CA ILE A 47 14.72 -9.79 0.09
C ILE A 47 13.23 -9.70 -0.23
N GLU A 48 12.81 -8.81 -1.14
CA GLU A 48 11.38 -8.71 -1.54
C GLU A 48 10.83 -10.03 -2.12
N GLN A 49 11.65 -10.81 -2.82
CA GLN A 49 11.25 -12.14 -3.31
C GLN A 49 11.14 -13.19 -2.20
N SER A 50 11.72 -12.92 -1.02
CA SER A 50 11.60 -13.77 0.17
C SER A 50 10.45 -13.36 1.10
N ASP A 51 9.54 -12.49 0.64
CA ASP A 51 8.36 -12.10 1.43
C ASP A 51 7.53 -13.35 1.80
N PRO A 52 7.38 -13.69 3.09
CA PRO A 52 6.58 -14.84 3.50
C PRO A 52 5.10 -14.69 3.07
N SER A 53 4.62 -13.47 2.83
CA SER A 53 3.28 -13.22 2.31
C SER A 53 3.07 -13.68 0.86
N ILE A 54 4.10 -14.04 0.08
CA ILE A 54 3.91 -14.52 -1.32
C ILE A 54 4.21 -16.01 -1.52
N ALA A 55 4.61 -16.73 -0.46
CA ALA A 55 5.08 -18.11 -0.54
C ALA A 55 4.04 -19.11 -1.10
N ASP A 56 2.73 -18.86 -0.91
CA ASP A 56 1.67 -19.78 -1.35
C ASP A 56 1.08 -19.44 -2.73
N GLY A 57 1.79 -18.67 -3.56
CA GLY A 57 1.30 -18.22 -4.87
C GLY A 57 0.33 -17.04 -4.81
N PHE A 58 0.19 -16.42 -3.63
CA PHE A 58 -0.50 -15.15 -3.48
C PHE A 58 0.27 -14.02 -4.15
N ARG A 59 -0.46 -13.14 -4.84
CA ARG A 59 0.08 -11.90 -5.41
C ARG A 59 -0.44 -10.70 -4.63
N VAL A 60 0.46 -9.80 -4.26
CA VAL A 60 0.10 -8.52 -3.62
C VAL A 60 -0.58 -7.61 -4.67
N VAL A 61 -1.79 -7.15 -4.36
CA VAL A 61 -2.56 -6.20 -5.19
C VAL A 61 -2.74 -4.84 -4.51
N TYR A 62 -2.46 -4.77 -3.21
CA TYR A 62 -2.51 -3.54 -2.43
C TYR A 62 -1.52 -3.64 -1.26
N ASP A 63 -0.74 -2.60 -1.04
CA ASP A 63 0.12 -2.46 0.15
C ASP A 63 0.22 -0.97 0.50
N ARG A 64 -0.59 -0.51 1.45
CA ARG A 64 -0.59 0.89 1.90
C ARG A 64 -0.93 1.01 3.38
N GLU A 65 -0.47 2.08 3.97
CA GLU A 65 -0.91 2.54 5.28
C GLU A 65 -2.28 3.23 5.17
N VAL A 66 -3.21 2.82 6.03
CA VAL A 66 -4.60 3.30 6.05
C VAL A 66 -4.87 3.84 7.45
N PRO A 67 -5.35 5.10 7.58
CA PRO A 67 -5.73 5.64 8.87
C PRO A 67 -6.94 4.89 9.42
N CYS A 68 -6.87 4.52 10.70
CA CYS A 68 -7.95 3.82 11.36
C CYS A 68 -8.05 4.18 12.83
N GLU A 69 -9.24 3.93 13.38
CA GLU A 69 -9.47 3.99 14.82
C GLU A 69 -9.29 2.59 15.40
N LEU A 70 -8.23 2.39 16.18
CA LEU A 70 -7.95 1.15 16.87
C LEU A 70 -8.69 1.14 18.22
N ARG A 71 -9.55 0.13 18.42
CA ARG A 71 -10.32 -0.06 19.66
C ARG A 71 -9.92 -1.37 20.33
N GLY A 72 -9.66 -1.28 21.63
CA GLY A 72 -9.36 -2.45 22.47
C GLY A 72 -10.59 -3.28 22.84
N VAL A 73 -10.35 -4.31 23.65
CA VAL A 73 -11.28 -5.38 24.04
C VAL A 73 -12.64 -4.90 24.55
N ASP A 74 -12.68 -3.73 25.21
CA ASP A 74 -13.91 -3.24 25.83
C ASP A 74 -14.78 -2.40 24.90
N GLY A 75 -14.32 -2.06 23.68
CA GLY A 75 -15.08 -1.34 22.64
C GLY A 75 -15.71 0.00 23.07
N SER A 76 -15.39 0.47 24.28
CA SER A 76 -16.10 1.52 25.03
C SER A 76 -15.20 2.69 25.44
N GLY A 77 -13.93 2.67 25.03
CA GLY A 77 -13.03 3.82 25.10
C GLY A 77 -12.92 4.54 23.75
N ASP A 78 -12.55 5.83 23.80
CA ASP A 78 -12.06 6.54 22.61
C ASP A 78 -10.90 5.73 22.03
N GLY A 79 -11.06 5.24 20.79
CA GLY A 79 -9.99 4.51 20.11
C GLY A 79 -8.83 5.44 19.74
N SER A 80 -7.63 4.89 19.59
CA SER A 80 -6.49 5.65 19.08
C SER A 80 -6.57 5.74 17.56
N LEU A 81 -6.36 6.94 17.00
CA LEU A 81 -6.16 7.09 15.56
C LEU A 81 -4.73 6.68 15.21
N GLU A 82 -4.60 5.57 14.49
CA GLU A 82 -3.33 4.99 14.09
C GLU A 82 -3.34 4.62 12.60
N GLY A 83 -2.17 4.71 11.96
CA GLY A 83 -1.96 4.19 10.62
C GLY A 83 -1.68 2.68 10.69
N LEU A 84 -2.59 1.87 10.18
CA LEU A 84 -2.33 0.43 10.02
C LEU A 84 -1.92 0.14 8.59
N LYS A 85 -0.88 -0.67 8.44
CA LYS A 85 -0.42 -1.13 7.13
C LYS A 85 -1.28 -2.31 6.71
N VAL A 86 -2.05 -2.10 5.64
CA VAL A 86 -2.96 -3.09 5.05
C VAL A 86 -2.34 -3.62 3.76
N LYS A 87 -2.03 -4.91 3.75
CA LYS A 87 -1.58 -5.66 2.58
C LYS A 87 -2.73 -6.56 2.11
N VAL A 88 -3.14 -6.42 0.85
CA VAL A 88 -4.18 -7.25 0.23
C VAL A 88 -3.53 -8.12 -0.84
N LEU A 89 -3.80 -9.42 -0.75
CA LEU A 89 -3.25 -10.42 -1.63
C LEU A 89 -4.35 -11.26 -2.27
N THR A 90 -4.13 -11.66 -3.50
CA THR A 90 -5.06 -12.49 -4.27
C THR A 90 -4.38 -13.77 -4.70
N LEU A 91 -5.12 -14.87 -4.63
CA LEU A 91 -4.77 -16.15 -5.21
C LEU A 91 -5.77 -16.45 -6.34
N GLY A 92 -5.25 -16.90 -7.48
CA GLY A 92 -6.04 -17.12 -8.69
C GLY A 92 -5.27 -16.70 -9.94
N ASP A 93 -5.86 -16.94 -11.10
CA ASP A 93 -5.36 -16.48 -12.39
C ASP A 93 -5.95 -15.09 -12.74
N ASP A 94 -5.55 -14.51 -13.88
CA ASP A 94 -5.97 -13.17 -14.28
C ASP A 94 -7.49 -13.03 -14.50
N HIS A 95 -8.21 -14.15 -14.59
CA HIS A 95 -9.64 -14.20 -14.88
C HIS A 95 -10.49 -14.70 -13.72
N THR A 96 -9.92 -15.41 -12.74
CA THR A 96 -10.66 -15.99 -11.62
C THR A 96 -9.98 -15.72 -10.29
N LEU A 97 -10.70 -15.06 -9.39
CA LEU A 97 -10.27 -14.84 -8.00
C LEU A 97 -10.64 -16.06 -7.16
N THR A 98 -9.64 -16.86 -6.77
CA THR A 98 -9.84 -18.06 -5.95
C THR A 98 -9.90 -17.74 -4.45
N ALA A 99 -8.99 -16.88 -3.98
CA ALA A 99 -8.96 -16.44 -2.59
C ALA A 99 -8.40 -15.01 -2.45
N LEU A 100 -8.87 -14.35 -1.40
CA LEU A 100 -8.44 -13.04 -0.95
C LEU A 100 -7.82 -13.19 0.44
N ARG A 101 -6.58 -12.75 0.62
CA ARG A 101 -5.94 -12.66 1.93
C ARG A 101 -5.69 -11.19 2.24
N VAL A 102 -6.14 -10.74 3.41
CA VAL A 102 -5.87 -9.40 3.93
C VAL A 102 -5.00 -9.57 5.17
N GLU A 103 -3.86 -8.90 5.15
CA GLU A 103 -2.90 -8.82 6.24
C GLU A 103 -2.89 -7.40 6.78
N VAL A 104 -2.96 -7.26 8.10
CA VAL A 104 -2.92 -5.97 8.79
C VAL A 104 -1.77 -6.01 9.79
N THR A 105 -0.89 -5.02 9.70
CA THR A 105 0.27 -4.86 10.57
C THR A 105 0.34 -3.45 11.13
N SER A 106 0.92 -3.30 12.32
CA SER A 106 1.20 -2.00 12.93
C SER A 106 2.71 -1.69 12.85
N GLU A 107 3.04 -0.40 12.82
CA GLU A 107 4.40 0.07 13.05
C GLU A 107 4.69 0.32 14.53
N CYS A 108 3.65 0.57 15.33
CA CYS A 108 3.75 0.78 16.78
C CYS A 108 3.92 -0.54 17.55
N ASP A 109 3.39 -1.64 17.01
CA ASP A 109 3.55 -2.99 17.56
C ASP A 109 4.00 -3.97 16.47
N LEU A 110 5.23 -4.49 16.60
CA LEU A 110 5.80 -5.45 15.66
C LEU A 110 5.12 -6.82 15.71
N PHE A 111 4.54 -7.20 16.87
CA PHE A 111 3.83 -8.47 17.05
C PHE A 111 2.40 -8.39 16.51
N PHE A 112 1.91 -7.20 16.23
CA PHE A 112 0.61 -7.00 15.61
C PHE A 112 0.65 -7.45 14.15
N HIS A 113 0.19 -8.69 13.93
CA HIS A 113 -0.02 -9.26 12.61
C HIS A 113 -1.33 -10.03 12.61
N GLN A 114 -2.31 -9.50 11.88
CA GLN A 114 -3.64 -10.11 11.78
C GLN A 114 -3.98 -10.43 10.33
N THR A 115 -4.65 -11.57 10.16
CA THR A 115 -5.00 -12.09 8.84
C THR A 115 -6.50 -12.36 8.73
N CYS A 116 -7.05 -12.05 7.55
CA CYS A 116 -8.37 -12.48 7.11
C CYS A 116 -8.20 -13.19 5.77
N VAL A 117 -8.68 -14.43 5.65
CA VAL A 117 -8.65 -15.19 4.40
C VAL A 117 -10.09 -15.50 3.99
N ILE A 118 -10.45 -15.09 2.78
CA ILE A 118 -11.78 -15.23 2.20
C ILE A 118 -11.64 -16.01 0.90
N ASN A 119 -12.27 -17.17 0.81
CA ASN A 119 -12.42 -17.93 -0.44
C ASN A 119 -13.86 -17.75 -0.97
N HIS A 120 -14.21 -18.38 -2.09
CA HIS A 120 -15.58 -18.32 -2.64
C HIS A 120 -16.67 -18.65 -1.62
N VAL A 121 -16.49 -19.71 -0.81
CA VAL A 121 -17.48 -20.12 0.19
C VAL A 121 -17.59 -19.07 1.31
N GLY A 122 -16.46 -18.54 1.77
CA GLY A 122 -16.42 -17.46 2.74
C GLY A 122 -17.07 -16.18 2.21
N PHE A 123 -16.86 -15.86 0.93
CA PHE A 123 -17.48 -14.72 0.28
C PHE A 123 -19.01 -14.88 0.17
N LEU A 124 -19.52 -16.06 -0.21
CA LEU A 124 -20.96 -16.30 -0.26
C LEU A 124 -21.63 -16.06 1.10
N ARG A 125 -20.99 -16.54 2.18
CA ARG A 125 -21.44 -16.27 3.55
C ARG A 125 -21.38 -14.78 3.86
N LEU A 126 -20.27 -14.11 3.55
CA LEU A 126 -20.12 -12.66 3.77
C LEU A 126 -21.21 -11.86 3.03
N ARG A 127 -21.48 -12.24 1.78
CA ARG A 127 -22.51 -11.66 0.91
C ARG A 127 -23.89 -11.80 1.50
N GLU A 128 -24.24 -12.97 2.02
CA GLU A 128 -25.52 -13.21 2.69
C GLU A 128 -25.63 -12.47 4.03
N HIS A 129 -24.57 -12.49 4.85
CA HIS A 129 -24.60 -11.87 6.19
C HIS A 129 -24.60 -10.34 6.16
N GLN A 130 -24.05 -9.74 5.10
CA GLN A 130 -23.91 -8.28 4.98
C GLN A 130 -24.64 -7.72 3.76
N SER A 131 -25.53 -8.51 3.14
CA SER A 131 -26.37 -8.12 2.01
C SER A 131 -25.58 -7.48 0.86
N LEU A 132 -24.40 -8.03 0.53
CA LEU A 132 -23.58 -7.52 -0.57
C LEU A 132 -24.23 -7.91 -1.90
N VAL A 133 -24.21 -6.99 -2.87
CA VAL A 133 -24.84 -7.18 -4.19
C VAL A 133 -23.83 -7.60 -5.26
N CYS A 134 -22.53 -7.40 -5.02
CA CYS A 134 -21.46 -7.69 -5.95
C CYS A 134 -21.08 -9.18 -6.02
N ASP A 135 -20.38 -9.55 -7.09
CA ASP A 135 -19.66 -10.81 -7.17
C ASP A 135 -18.29 -10.74 -6.45
N PHE A 136 -17.54 -11.85 -6.44
CA PHE A 136 -16.30 -11.92 -5.65
C PHE A 136 -15.18 -11.04 -6.22
N ALA A 137 -15.09 -10.89 -7.54
CA ALA A 137 -14.08 -10.04 -8.19
C ALA A 137 -14.41 -8.56 -7.99
N ASP A 138 -15.68 -8.18 -8.15
CA ASP A 138 -16.19 -6.84 -7.87
C ASP A 138 -16.07 -6.48 -6.40
N PHE A 139 -16.22 -7.45 -5.50
CA PHE A 139 -15.97 -7.27 -4.08
C PHE A 139 -14.54 -6.84 -3.81
N LEU A 140 -13.53 -7.52 -4.38
CA LEU A 140 -12.12 -7.11 -4.25
C LEU A 140 -11.94 -5.66 -4.72
N MET A 141 -12.43 -5.32 -5.91
CA MET A 141 -12.30 -3.97 -6.47
C MET A 141 -12.98 -2.91 -5.58
N THR A 142 -14.14 -3.24 -5.02
CA THR A 142 -14.88 -2.37 -4.09
C THR A 142 -14.14 -2.22 -2.77
N PHE A 143 -13.59 -3.30 -2.23
CA PHE A 143 -12.78 -3.31 -1.01
C PHE A 143 -11.54 -2.40 -1.15
N LEU A 144 -10.80 -2.53 -2.25
CA LEU A 144 -9.65 -1.66 -2.53
C LEU A 144 -10.05 -0.18 -2.67
N LYS A 145 -11.22 0.10 -3.25
CA LYS A 145 -11.76 1.46 -3.33
C LYS A 145 -12.08 2.00 -1.93
N MET A 146 -12.69 1.20 -1.05
CA MET A 146 -13.00 1.60 0.33
C MET A 146 -11.74 1.94 1.13
N LEU A 147 -10.69 1.11 1.07
CA LEU A 147 -9.40 1.41 1.69
C LEU A 147 -8.83 2.75 1.21
N ASN A 148 -8.88 3.01 -0.10
CA ASN A 148 -8.42 4.28 -0.66
C ASN A 148 -9.29 5.48 -0.26
N ARG A 149 -10.59 5.29 -0.02
CA ARG A 149 -11.48 6.36 0.47
C ARG A 149 -11.16 6.73 1.91
N CYS A 150 -10.84 5.76 2.77
CA CYS A 150 -10.38 6.03 4.13
C CYS A 150 -9.11 6.90 4.15
N ILE A 151 -8.20 6.71 3.18
CA ILE A 151 -7.00 7.55 3.05
C ILE A 151 -7.36 8.98 2.57
N LYS A 152 -8.23 9.10 1.57
CA LYS A 152 -8.53 10.38 0.92
C LYS A 152 -9.47 11.27 1.72
N GLU A 153 -10.43 10.67 2.41
CA GLU A 153 -11.55 11.37 3.06
C GLU A 153 -11.79 10.80 4.48
N PRO A 154 -10.82 10.88 5.41
CA PRO A 154 -10.91 10.23 6.73
C PRO A 154 -12.05 10.75 7.61
N GLN A 155 -12.54 11.96 7.35
CA GLN A 155 -13.69 12.56 8.05
C GLN A 155 -15.04 11.92 7.67
N ARG A 156 -15.09 11.35 6.45
CA ARG A 156 -16.30 10.75 5.88
C ARG A 156 -16.23 9.22 5.87
N PHE A 157 -15.06 8.66 5.56
CA PHE A 157 -14.81 7.23 5.53
C PHE A 157 -13.76 6.88 6.57
N LEU A 158 -14.15 6.15 7.59
CA LEU A 158 -13.26 5.72 8.65
C LEU A 158 -13.18 4.19 8.67
N MET A 159 -11.97 3.67 8.79
CA MET A 159 -11.76 2.27 9.15
C MET A 159 -11.68 2.18 10.68
N VAL A 160 -12.48 1.32 11.29
CA VAL A 160 -12.42 1.02 12.73
C VAL A 160 -11.92 -0.41 12.88
N TYR A 161 -10.92 -0.62 13.72
CA TYR A 161 -10.34 -1.93 13.96
C TYR A 161 -10.51 -2.31 15.43
N VAL A 162 -11.38 -3.28 15.70
CA VAL A 162 -11.72 -3.71 17.06
C VAL A 162 -10.99 -5.01 17.37
N VAL A 163 -10.11 -5.00 18.36
CA VAL A 163 -9.35 -6.18 18.80
C VAL A 163 -10.01 -6.81 20.01
N GLY A 164 -10.45 -8.06 19.89
CA GLY A 164 -11.02 -8.84 20.99
C GLY A 164 -9.95 -9.57 21.81
N ALA A 165 -10.32 -10.00 23.03
CA ALA A 165 -9.42 -10.69 23.96
C ALA A 165 -8.91 -12.04 23.43
N ASP A 166 -9.73 -12.73 22.64
CA ASP A 166 -9.44 -14.09 22.15
C ASP A 166 -8.51 -14.12 20.92
N GLY A 167 -7.85 -13.00 20.61
CA GLY A 167 -7.04 -12.84 19.39
C GLY A 167 -7.87 -12.72 18.11
N THR A 168 -9.20 -12.68 18.21
CA THR A 168 -10.09 -12.30 17.11
C THR A 168 -10.17 -10.80 17.02
N ALA A 169 -10.17 -10.25 15.80
CA ALA A 169 -10.46 -8.84 15.58
C ALA A 169 -11.52 -8.66 14.50
N LYS A 170 -12.02 -7.43 14.40
CA LYS A 170 -13.02 -7.06 13.42
C LYS A 170 -12.61 -5.73 12.80
N MET A 171 -12.47 -5.73 11.48
CA MET A 171 -12.32 -4.51 10.71
C MET A 171 -13.72 -4.06 10.27
N GLU A 172 -14.05 -2.80 10.51
CA GLU A 172 -15.31 -2.20 10.11
C GLU A 172 -15.05 -0.93 9.28
N PHE A 173 -15.75 -0.79 8.16
CA PHE A 173 -15.78 0.44 7.40
C PHE A 173 -17.01 1.23 7.80
N VAL A 174 -16.77 2.45 8.24
CA VAL A 174 -17.80 3.34 8.74
C VAL A 174 -17.88 4.55 7.81
N GLU A 175 -19.08 4.84 7.31
CA GLU A 175 -19.36 6.07 6.57
C GLU A 175 -20.14 7.04 7.46
N ASN A 176 -19.62 8.25 7.60
CA ASN A 176 -20.29 9.35 8.27
C ASN A 176 -21.07 10.17 7.23
N LEU A 177 -22.40 10.10 7.31
CA LEU A 177 -23.32 10.87 6.47
C LEU A 177 -23.70 12.21 7.11
N GLU A 178 -22.93 12.70 8.10
CA GLU A 178 -23.15 13.91 8.91
C GLU A 178 -24.32 13.83 9.90
N TYR A 179 -25.47 13.30 9.47
CA TYR A 179 -26.64 13.09 10.32
C TYR A 179 -26.77 11.64 10.84
N LYS A 180 -25.99 10.71 10.27
CA LYS A 180 -26.01 9.30 10.64
C LYS A 180 -24.68 8.64 10.29
N ILE A 181 -24.19 7.81 11.21
CA ILE A 181 -23.04 6.95 10.98
C ILE A 181 -23.56 5.56 10.59
N ILE A 182 -23.05 5.01 9.49
CA ILE A 182 -23.43 3.68 9.00
C ILE A 182 -22.21 2.77 8.92
N ASN A 183 -22.37 1.50 9.30
CA ASN A 183 -21.38 0.46 9.04
C ASN A 183 -21.65 -0.11 7.64
N VAL A 184 -20.64 0.01 6.76
CA VAL A 184 -20.72 -0.33 5.34
C VAL A 184 -20.26 -1.76 5.08
N LEU A 185 -19.17 -2.17 5.74
CA LEU A 185 -18.59 -3.51 5.58
C LEU A 185 -17.90 -3.90 6.87
N SER A 186 -18.04 -5.15 7.26
CA SER A 186 -17.25 -5.73 8.32
C SER A 186 -16.49 -6.97 7.88
N LEU A 187 -15.23 -7.12 8.28
CA LEU A 187 -14.44 -8.31 8.03
C LEU A 187 -13.89 -8.89 9.34
N PRO A 188 -14.03 -10.21 9.57
CA PRO A 188 -13.43 -10.86 10.73
C PRO A 188 -11.95 -11.14 10.47
N PHE A 189 -11.11 -10.77 11.43
CA PHE A 189 -9.68 -11.01 11.45
C PHE A 189 -9.31 -11.94 12.60
N ARG A 190 -8.17 -12.59 12.46
CA ARG A 190 -7.55 -13.37 13.53
C ARG A 190 -6.07 -13.05 13.61
N ALA A 191 -5.56 -12.97 14.83
CA ALA A 191 -4.13 -12.92 15.10
C ALA A 191 -3.45 -14.15 14.48
N SER A 192 -2.33 -13.90 13.80
CA SER A 192 -1.53 -14.96 13.22
C SER A 192 -0.73 -15.71 14.29
N PRO A 193 -0.38 -16.98 14.06
CA PRO A 193 0.42 -17.75 15.01
C PRO A 193 1.85 -17.17 15.13
N GLU A 194 2.48 -17.39 16.28
CA GLU A 194 3.79 -16.80 16.62
C GLU A 194 4.88 -17.12 15.58
N GLU A 195 4.86 -18.30 14.99
CA GLU A 195 5.79 -18.72 13.93
C GLU A 195 5.72 -17.79 12.72
N VAL A 196 4.50 -17.52 12.22
CA VAL A 196 4.25 -16.60 11.11
C VAL A 196 4.63 -15.18 11.49
N VAL A 197 4.30 -14.74 12.71
CA VAL A 197 4.67 -13.41 13.20
C VAL A 197 6.19 -13.24 13.21
N ARG A 198 6.94 -14.25 13.67
CA ARG A 198 8.41 -14.21 13.71
C ARG A 198 9.03 -14.11 12.33
N GLU A 199 8.54 -14.88 11.37
CA GLU A 199 8.98 -14.81 9.97
C GLU A 199 8.68 -13.44 9.36
N GLN A 200 7.47 -12.92 9.58
CA GLN A 200 7.07 -11.58 9.12
C GLN A 200 7.92 -10.47 9.72
N ILE A 201 8.21 -10.52 11.02
CA ILE A 201 9.10 -9.56 11.69
C ILE A 201 10.51 -9.66 11.09
N GLY A 202 11.04 -10.88 10.90
CA GLY A 202 12.37 -11.09 10.32
C GLY A 202 12.49 -10.53 8.91
N TYR A 203 11.47 -10.76 8.07
CA TYR A 203 11.38 -10.19 6.73
C TYR A 203 11.29 -8.65 6.78
N ARG A 204 10.34 -8.09 7.54
CA ARG A 204 10.16 -6.63 7.68
C ARG A 204 11.43 -5.94 8.14
N TYR A 205 12.10 -6.50 9.14
CA TYR A 205 13.39 -5.99 9.63
C TYR A 205 14.45 -5.99 8.53
N SER A 206 14.57 -7.11 7.80
CA SER A 206 15.55 -7.25 6.72
C SER A 206 15.28 -6.27 5.57
N ALA A 207 14.02 -6.12 5.18
CA ALA A 207 13.58 -5.21 4.13
C ALA A 207 13.85 -3.74 4.51
N VAL A 208 13.51 -3.33 5.74
CA VAL A 208 13.77 -1.96 6.23
C VAL A 208 15.28 -1.70 6.32
N ARG A 209 16.06 -2.64 6.86
CA ARG A 209 17.52 -2.54 6.95
C ARG A 209 18.15 -2.35 5.58
N ALA A 210 17.71 -3.12 4.57
CA ALA A 210 18.20 -3.01 3.20
C ALA A 210 17.82 -1.67 2.55
N ARG A 211 16.57 -1.20 2.73
CA ARG A 211 16.14 0.14 2.28
C ARG A 211 16.98 1.25 2.90
N LEU A 212 17.26 1.18 4.20
CA LEU A 212 18.12 2.15 4.89
C LEU A 212 19.56 2.11 4.36
N ALA A 213 20.10 0.94 4.04
CA ALA A 213 21.43 0.83 3.44
C ALA A 213 21.50 1.53 2.07
N ILE A 214 20.48 1.35 1.21
CA ILE A 214 20.38 2.04 -0.09
C ILE A 214 20.31 3.56 0.12
N LEU A 215 19.37 4.04 0.96
CA LEU A 215 19.16 5.47 1.19
C LEU A 215 20.40 6.14 1.78
N THR A 216 21.08 5.50 2.74
CA THR A 216 22.31 6.03 3.34
C THR A 216 23.46 6.07 2.34
N ALA A 217 23.57 5.10 1.43
CA ALA A 217 24.55 5.12 0.36
C ALA A 217 24.28 6.27 -0.63
N GLN A 218 23.02 6.47 -1.03
CA GLN A 218 22.60 7.58 -1.90
C GLN A 218 22.83 8.95 -1.26
N LEU A 219 22.55 9.10 0.04
CA LEU A 219 22.85 10.36 0.76
C LEU A 219 24.36 10.63 0.84
N LYS A 220 25.18 9.60 1.08
CA LYS A 220 26.64 9.75 1.08
C LYS A 220 27.17 10.18 -0.29
N SER A 221 26.71 9.57 -1.38
CA SER A 221 27.16 9.98 -2.72
C SER A 221 26.70 11.40 -3.08
N ALA A 222 25.48 11.78 -2.70
CA ALA A 222 24.96 13.14 -2.91
C ALA A 222 25.73 14.21 -2.11
N THR A 223 26.02 13.96 -0.83
CA THR A 223 26.81 14.88 0.01
C THR A 223 28.23 15.05 -0.49
N VAL A 224 28.88 13.98 -0.97
CA VAL A 224 30.22 14.04 -1.58
C VAL A 224 30.19 14.87 -2.87
N THR A 225 29.15 14.75 -3.67
CA THR A 225 29.00 15.52 -4.91
C THR A 225 28.84 17.01 -4.61
N LEU A 226 27.98 17.37 -3.65
CA LEU A 226 27.78 18.76 -3.24
C LEU A 226 29.01 19.39 -2.59
N GLY A 227 29.83 18.59 -1.89
CA GLY A 227 31.09 19.06 -1.29
C GLY A 227 32.21 19.33 -2.31
N LYS A 228 32.12 18.81 -3.54
CA LYS A 228 33.09 19.04 -4.61
C LYS A 228 32.77 20.27 -5.48
N THR A 229 31.55 20.81 -5.37
CA THR A 229 31.08 21.96 -6.15
C THR A 229 31.24 23.30 -5.41
N ARG A 230 31.93 23.30 -4.27
CA ARG A 230 32.29 24.48 -3.46
C ARG A 230 33.80 24.64 -3.44
#